data_AF-A0A821WK94-F1
#
_entry.id   AF-A0A821WK94-F1
#
_cell.length_a   1.000
_cell.length_b   1.000
_cell.length_c   1.000
_cell.angle_alpha   90.00
_cell.angle_beta   90.00
_cell.angle_gamma   90.00
#
_symmetry.space_group_name_H-M   'P 1'
#
loop_
_entity.id
_entity.type
_entity.pdbx_description
1 polymer ?
#
loop_
_entity_poly.entity_id
_entity_poly.type
_entity_poly.pdbx_seq_one_letter_code
_entity_poly.pdbx_strand_id
1 'polypeptide(L)'
;MILRTESKLVLACIVLVTGIEESERYLEAPEVTSVSLAEPEGLYVQWWPVRQRNDDPVIGYKIRLWEIPESSTTDIQLVDAYKYPGTVKHEESSKSFSVNNTDPISREEIVGSANKGLMSATVKIKYNTIYEVRVLGFKKDVDGPMSLPTRIKVVKGSGYQVVLQRSVTGCRITVPSEVQHGNDPYPYEHNFNF
;
A
#
# COMPACT_ATOMS: atom_id res chain seq x y z
N MET A 1 -58.25 -26.18 57.89
CA MET A 1 -56.81 -26.22 58.27
C MET A 1 -56.00 -26.10 56.99
N ILE A 2 -55.05 -25.16 56.99
CA ILE A 2 -54.48 -24.47 55.84
C ILE A 2 -53.40 -25.32 55.14
N LEU A 3 -53.37 -25.29 53.80
CA LEU A 3 -52.35 -25.90 52.93
C LEU A 3 -50.94 -25.37 53.25
N ARG A 4 -49.93 -26.25 53.22
CA ARG A 4 -48.53 -25.87 53.01
C ARG A 4 -47.93 -26.73 51.90
N THR A 5 -47.93 -26.18 50.70
CA THR A 5 -47.11 -26.62 49.57
C THR A 5 -45.73 -25.97 49.73
N GLU A 6 -44.68 -26.78 49.92
CA GLU A 6 -43.31 -26.27 49.95
C GLU A 6 -42.80 -26.02 48.53
N SER A 7 -42.86 -24.77 48.09
CA SER A 7 -42.21 -24.32 46.86
C SER A 7 -40.71 -24.14 47.11
N LYS A 8 -39.90 -25.11 46.66
CA LYS A 8 -38.44 -24.95 46.55
C LYS A 8 -38.11 -24.05 45.37
N LEU A 9 -37.81 -22.79 45.65
CA LEU A 9 -37.33 -21.82 44.68
C LEU A 9 -35.82 -22.07 44.46
N VAL A 10 -35.48 -22.79 43.39
CA VAL A 10 -34.09 -22.98 42.96
C VAL A 10 -33.68 -21.74 42.17
N LEU A 11 -32.94 -20.84 42.82
CA LEU A 11 -32.37 -19.65 42.19
C LEU A 11 -31.16 -20.07 41.35
N ALA A 12 -31.36 -20.27 40.05
CA ALA A 12 -30.27 -20.48 39.11
C ALA A 12 -29.60 -19.14 38.80
N CYS A 13 -28.46 -18.86 39.44
CA CYS A 13 -27.55 -17.80 39.00
C CYS A 13 -26.92 -18.21 37.66
N ILE A 14 -27.53 -17.80 36.55
CA ILE A 14 -26.87 -17.80 35.25
C ILE A 14 -25.86 -16.65 35.28
N VAL A 15 -24.62 -16.96 35.63
CA VAL A 15 -23.49 -16.08 35.35
C VAL A 15 -23.25 -16.14 33.85
N LEU A 16 -23.83 -15.20 33.11
CA LEU A 16 -23.41 -14.88 31.75
C LEU A 16 -21.99 -14.33 31.84
N VAL A 17 -20.99 -15.22 31.88
CA VAL A 17 -19.63 -14.87 31.48
C VAL A 17 -19.71 -14.66 29.98
N THR A 18 -20.05 -13.44 29.57
CA THR A 18 -19.70 -12.98 28.23
C THR A 18 -18.19 -12.98 28.18
N GLY A 19 -17.62 -14.09 27.71
CA GLY A 19 -16.21 -14.17 27.32
C GLY A 19 -15.98 -13.16 26.21
N ILE A 20 -15.67 -11.92 26.60
CA ILE A 20 -14.97 -10.97 25.76
C ILE A 20 -13.50 -11.45 25.78
N GLU A 21 -13.22 -12.53 25.05
CA GLU A 21 -11.86 -13.03 24.79
C GLU A 21 -11.42 -12.67 23.37
N GLU A 22 -11.89 -11.53 22.83
CA GLU A 22 -11.42 -11.01 21.56
C GLU A 22 -10.88 -9.59 21.72
N SER A 23 -9.64 -9.40 21.24
CA SER A 23 -8.97 -8.11 20.98
C SER A 23 -7.83 -7.67 21.92
N GLU A 24 -7.05 -8.56 22.55
CA GLU A 24 -5.91 -8.08 23.35
C GLU A 24 -4.60 -7.82 22.57
N ARG A 25 -4.48 -8.23 21.29
CA ARG A 25 -3.22 -8.02 20.51
C ARG A 25 -3.42 -7.60 19.05
N TYR A 26 -4.63 -7.20 18.68
CA TYR A 26 -4.95 -6.82 17.31
C TYR A 26 -4.09 -5.62 16.84
N LEU A 27 -3.55 -5.72 15.64
CA LEU A 27 -2.90 -4.62 14.93
C LEU A 27 -3.80 -4.20 13.78
N GLU A 28 -4.04 -2.90 13.64
CA GLU A 28 -4.69 -2.36 12.45
C GLU A 28 -3.71 -2.39 11.26
N ALA A 29 -4.26 -2.38 10.04
CA ALA A 29 -3.45 -2.25 8.84
C ALA A 29 -2.98 -0.80 8.70
N PRO A 30 -1.69 -0.54 8.38
CA PRO A 30 -1.24 0.81 8.07
C PRO A 30 -1.95 1.36 6.83
N GLU A 31 -2.18 2.66 6.82
CA GLU A 31 -2.71 3.37 5.65
C GLU A 31 -1.57 4.04 4.90
N VAL A 32 -1.27 3.55 3.69
CA VAL A 32 -0.29 4.18 2.80
C VAL A 32 -0.90 5.46 2.22
N THR A 33 -0.28 6.60 2.55
CA THR A 33 -0.77 7.92 2.15
C THR A 33 -0.23 8.36 0.80
N SER A 34 1.02 8.02 0.52
CA SER A 34 1.70 8.43 -0.70
C SER A 34 2.80 7.43 -1.06
N VAL A 35 2.98 7.26 -2.36
CA VAL A 35 4.15 6.61 -2.95
C VAL A 35 4.63 7.54 -4.05
N SER A 36 5.81 8.12 -3.86
CA SER A 36 6.42 9.03 -4.83
C SER A 36 7.82 8.59 -5.19
N LEU A 37 8.42 9.26 -6.15
CA LEU A 37 9.81 9.03 -6.53
C LEU A 37 10.74 9.63 -5.46
N ALA A 38 11.83 8.93 -5.14
CA ALA A 38 12.96 9.46 -4.38
C ALA A 38 14.25 9.40 -5.20
N GLU A 39 15.14 10.37 -4.93
CA GLU A 39 16.50 10.38 -5.42
C GLU A 39 17.49 9.92 -4.32
N PRO A 40 18.47 9.05 -4.63
CA PRO A 40 18.67 8.32 -5.90
C PRO A 40 17.64 7.18 -6.09
N GLU A 41 17.53 6.66 -7.32
CA GLU A 41 16.58 5.65 -7.84
C GLU A 41 15.82 4.84 -6.77
N GLY A 42 14.70 5.38 -6.31
CA GLY A 42 13.89 4.76 -5.29
C GLY A 42 12.45 5.25 -5.23
N LEU A 43 11.67 4.62 -4.39
CA LEU A 43 10.32 5.02 -4.02
C LEU A 43 10.32 5.56 -2.61
N TYR A 44 9.85 6.79 -2.45
CA TYR A 44 9.51 7.35 -1.16
C TYR A 44 8.09 6.93 -0.79
N VAL A 45 7.97 6.05 0.20
CA VAL A 45 6.69 5.53 0.67
C VAL A 45 6.37 6.22 1.98
N GLN A 46 5.16 6.77 2.12
CA GLN A 46 4.67 7.33 3.39
C GLN A 46 3.38 6.65 3.85
N TRP A 47 3.22 6.51 5.17
CA TRP A 47 2.03 5.90 5.77
C TRP A 47 1.74 6.45 7.15
N TRP A 48 0.49 6.37 7.57
CA TRP A 48 0.10 6.67 8.93
C TRP A 48 0.49 5.53 9.88
N PRO A 49 1.06 5.84 11.06
CA PRO A 49 1.36 4.82 12.05
C PRO A 49 0.05 4.25 12.60
N VAL A 50 0.05 2.96 12.87
CA VAL A 50 -1.12 2.26 13.41
C VAL A 50 -1.28 2.58 14.89
N ARG A 51 -2.53 2.54 15.38
CA ARG A 51 -2.80 2.75 16.81
C ARG A 51 -2.13 1.66 17.63
N GLN A 52 -1.50 2.05 18.73
CA GLN A 52 -0.77 1.15 19.61
C GLN A 52 -1.05 1.45 21.08
N ARG A 53 -0.99 0.41 21.91
CA ARG A 53 -1.04 0.55 23.36
C ARG A 53 0.40 0.66 23.90
N ASN A 54 0.58 1.31 25.04
CA ASN A 54 1.92 1.51 25.61
C ASN A 54 2.55 0.19 26.12
N ASP A 55 1.71 -0.75 26.53
CA ASP A 55 2.06 -2.09 27.03
C ASP A 55 2.25 -3.12 25.91
N ASP A 56 1.82 -2.80 24.68
CA ASP A 56 1.98 -3.64 23.49
C ASP A 56 2.33 -2.77 22.26
N PRO A 57 3.55 -2.19 22.22
CA PRO A 57 3.93 -1.22 21.20
C PRO A 57 4.29 -1.89 19.86
N VAL A 58 4.01 -1.16 18.78
CA VAL A 58 4.53 -1.49 17.45
C VAL A 58 6.02 -1.20 17.42
N ILE A 59 6.81 -2.23 17.13
CA ILE A 59 8.27 -2.16 17.12
C ILE A 59 8.77 -1.53 15.82
N GLY A 60 8.06 -1.76 14.73
CA GLY A 60 8.42 -1.21 13.43
C GLY A 60 7.40 -1.54 12.36
N TYR A 61 7.81 -1.25 11.14
CA TYR A 61 7.04 -1.51 9.93
C TYR A 61 7.89 -2.28 8.93
N LYS A 62 7.24 -3.16 8.17
CA LYS A 62 7.83 -3.87 7.04
C LYS A 62 7.17 -3.37 5.77
N ILE A 63 7.97 -2.91 4.82
CA ILE A 63 7.52 -2.59 3.47
C ILE A 63 7.80 -3.79 2.60
N ARG A 64 6.75 -4.39 2.03
CA ARG A 64 6.84 -5.53 1.13
C ARG A 64 6.62 -5.06 -0.30
N LEU A 65 7.51 -5.50 -1.18
CA LEU A 65 7.49 -5.19 -2.60
C LEU A 65 7.39 -6.46 -3.43
N TRP A 66 6.51 -6.42 -4.44
CA TRP A 66 6.34 -7.47 -5.43
C TRP A 66 6.64 -6.92 -6.82
N GLU A 67 7.63 -7.46 -7.51
CA GLU A 67 7.79 -7.26 -8.96
C GLU A 67 6.65 -7.97 -9.69
N ILE A 68 5.85 -7.21 -10.45
CA ILE A 68 4.76 -7.76 -11.25
C ILE A 68 5.24 -7.87 -12.69
N PRO A 69 5.27 -9.08 -13.28
CA PRO A 69 5.70 -9.24 -14.65
C PRO A 69 4.76 -8.51 -15.61
N GLU A 70 5.33 -7.95 -16.67
CA GLU A 70 4.58 -7.33 -17.76
C GLU A 70 4.68 -8.22 -19.00
N SER A 71 3.56 -8.34 -19.71
CA SER A 71 3.54 -8.88 -21.07
C SER A 71 3.44 -7.69 -22.02
N SER A 72 4.33 -7.65 -23.01
CA SER A 72 4.24 -6.65 -24.07
C SER A 72 3.89 -7.29 -25.41
N THR A 73 2.86 -6.78 -26.06
CA THR A 73 2.62 -7.01 -27.49
C THR A 73 3.03 -5.78 -28.28
N THR A 74 3.53 -6.02 -29.50
CA THR A 74 4.01 -4.96 -30.37
C THR A 74 3.21 -5.02 -31.65
N ASP A 75 2.41 -3.99 -31.88
CA ASP A 75 1.59 -3.85 -33.07
C ASP A 75 2.17 -2.77 -33.99
N ILE A 76 1.85 -2.86 -35.27
CA ILE A 76 2.11 -1.79 -36.24
C ILE A 76 0.79 -1.08 -36.47
N GLN A 77 0.72 0.20 -36.10
CA GLN A 77 -0.48 1.02 -36.32
C GLN A 77 -0.14 2.27 -37.13
N LEU A 78 -1.09 2.69 -37.97
CA LEU A 78 -1.04 4.00 -38.61
C LEU A 78 -1.33 5.05 -37.53
N VAL A 79 -0.29 5.72 -37.05
CA VAL A 79 -0.39 6.72 -35.97
C VAL A 79 -1.10 7.99 -36.44
N ASP A 80 -1.03 8.28 -37.75
CA ASP A 80 -1.72 9.38 -38.43
C ASP A 80 -1.78 9.04 -39.93
N ALA A 81 -2.83 9.47 -40.66
CA ALA A 81 -2.98 9.23 -42.09
C ALA A 81 -1.87 9.89 -42.93
N TYR A 82 -1.21 10.91 -42.38
CA TYR A 82 -0.09 11.62 -43.01
C TYR A 82 1.30 11.12 -42.55
N LYS A 83 1.38 10.09 -41.68
CA LYS A 83 2.66 9.56 -41.16
C LYS A 83 2.86 8.08 -41.50
N TYR A 84 4.12 7.68 -41.57
CA TYR A 84 4.54 6.29 -41.76
C TYR A 84 4.00 5.37 -40.63
N PRO A 85 3.80 4.07 -40.91
CA PRO A 85 3.41 3.10 -39.89
C PRO A 85 4.37 3.17 -38.71
N GLY A 86 3.81 3.35 -37.51
CA GLY A 86 4.55 3.40 -36.26
C GLY A 86 4.35 2.11 -35.47
N THR A 87 5.36 1.75 -34.70
CA THR A 87 5.29 0.62 -33.77
C THR A 87 4.61 1.09 -32.48
N VAL A 88 3.47 0.51 -32.14
CA VAL A 88 2.76 0.74 -30.88
C VAL A 88 3.01 -0.47 -29.97
N LYS A 89 3.59 -0.21 -28.81
CA LYS A 89 3.82 -1.25 -27.80
C LYS A 89 2.70 -1.19 -26.78
N HIS A 90 1.93 -2.27 -26.66
CA HIS A 90 0.94 -2.45 -25.60
C HIS A 90 1.61 -3.18 -24.46
N GLU A 91 1.78 -2.49 -23.34
CA GLU A 91 2.33 -3.08 -22.12
C GLU A 91 1.18 -3.29 -21.15
N GLU A 92 0.91 -4.56 -20.83
CA GLU A 92 -0.12 -4.93 -19.87
C GLU A 92 0.51 -5.72 -18.72
N SER A 93 -0.04 -5.49 -17.52
CA SER A 93 0.34 -6.29 -16.36
C SER A 93 -0.13 -7.73 -16.57
N SER A 94 0.77 -8.70 -16.42
CA SER A 94 0.43 -10.13 -16.49
C SER A 94 -0.52 -10.59 -15.37
N LYS A 95 -0.73 -9.74 -14.35
CA LYS A 95 -1.58 -10.04 -13.19
C LYS A 95 -2.64 -8.96 -13.00
N SER A 96 -3.88 -9.39 -12.81
CA SER A 96 -4.97 -8.49 -12.41
C SER A 96 -4.68 -7.81 -11.07
N PHE A 97 -5.18 -6.58 -10.88
CA PHE A 97 -5.10 -5.88 -9.60
C PHE A 97 -6.14 -6.48 -8.64
N SER A 98 -5.68 -7.07 -7.54
CA SER A 98 -6.53 -7.70 -6.54
C SER A 98 -6.09 -7.34 -5.13
N VAL A 99 -7.06 -6.96 -4.29
CA VAL A 99 -6.81 -6.62 -2.88
C VAL A 99 -6.37 -7.85 -2.08
N ASN A 100 -6.98 -9.00 -2.38
CA ASN A 100 -6.84 -10.22 -1.59
C ASN A 100 -5.70 -11.12 -2.06
N ASN A 101 -5.15 -10.88 -3.25
CA ASN A 101 -4.07 -11.72 -3.76
C ASN A 101 -2.73 -11.20 -3.24
N THR A 102 -2.02 -12.03 -2.48
CA THR A 102 -0.63 -11.78 -2.10
C THR A 102 0.22 -12.85 -2.77
N ASP A 103 0.89 -12.44 -3.85
CA ASP A 103 1.93 -13.23 -4.49
C ASP A 103 3.10 -13.50 -3.51
N PRO A 104 4.03 -14.41 -3.83
CA PRO A 104 5.27 -14.53 -3.06
C PRO A 104 6.05 -13.20 -3.10
N ILE A 105 6.45 -12.73 -1.91
CA ILE A 105 7.15 -11.46 -1.70
C ILE A 105 8.50 -11.50 -2.44
N SER A 106 8.75 -10.50 -3.31
CA SER A 106 10.05 -10.39 -3.98
C SER A 106 11.11 -9.70 -3.11
N ARG A 107 10.70 -8.77 -2.24
CA ARG A 107 11.59 -8.02 -1.36
C ARG A 107 10.85 -7.47 -0.13
N GLU A 108 11.56 -7.37 0.98
CA GLU A 108 11.10 -6.74 2.22
C GLU A 108 12.13 -5.72 2.70
N GLU A 109 11.67 -4.57 3.18
CA GLU A 109 12.49 -3.58 3.89
C GLU A 109 11.91 -3.31 5.28
N ILE A 110 12.76 -3.28 6.30
CA ILE A 110 12.37 -3.10 7.70
C ILE A 110 12.68 -1.68 8.13
N VAL A 111 11.68 -1.02 8.71
CA VAL A 111 11.75 0.37 9.20
C VAL A 111 11.45 0.35 10.69
N GLY A 112 12.40 0.81 11.51
CA GLY A 112 12.19 0.92 12.96
C GLY A 112 11.13 1.97 13.31
N SER A 113 10.38 1.73 14.39
CA SER A 113 9.41 2.71 14.91
C SER A 113 10.14 3.77 15.74
N ALA A 114 10.26 4.99 15.22
CA ALA A 114 10.93 6.09 15.92
C ALA A 114 9.99 7.25 16.33
N ASN A 115 8.83 7.43 15.68
CA ASN A 115 8.08 8.68 15.79
C ASN A 115 6.55 8.50 15.90
N LYS A 116 5.93 9.38 16.70
CA LYS A 116 4.47 9.64 16.68
C LYS A 116 4.17 10.61 15.54
N GLY A 117 4.17 10.13 14.30
CA GLY A 117 3.95 10.99 13.13
C GLY A 117 3.91 10.19 11.84
N LEU A 118 3.72 10.89 10.72
CA LEU A 118 3.77 10.28 9.39
C LEU A 118 5.09 9.53 9.22
N MET A 119 5.01 8.24 8.95
CA MET A 119 6.16 7.38 8.76
C MET A 119 6.57 7.39 7.30
N SER A 120 7.86 7.21 7.02
CA SER A 120 8.35 7.14 5.66
C SER A 120 9.61 6.29 5.51
N ALA A 121 9.81 5.71 4.34
CA ALA A 121 11.09 5.12 3.95
C ALA A 121 11.30 5.18 2.44
N THR A 122 12.57 5.07 2.05
CA THR A 122 12.98 5.03 0.64
C THR A 122 13.40 3.63 0.26
N VAL A 123 12.71 3.05 -0.71
CA VAL A 123 12.96 1.69 -1.21
C VAL A 123 13.58 1.76 -2.60
N LYS A 124 14.72 1.11 -2.83
CA LYS A 124 15.35 1.10 -4.17
C LYS A 124 14.51 0.29 -5.17
N ILE A 125 14.36 0.78 -6.40
CA ILE A 125 13.61 0.12 -7.47
C ILE A 125 14.34 0.14 -8.80
N LYS A 126 13.89 -0.70 -9.74
CA LYS A 126 14.26 -0.59 -11.16
C LYS A 126 13.22 0.26 -11.88
N TYR A 127 13.67 1.08 -12.82
CA TYR A 127 12.76 1.77 -13.73
C TYR A 127 12.11 0.80 -14.72
N ASN A 128 10.95 1.21 -15.25
CA ASN A 128 10.18 0.47 -16.23
C ASN A 128 9.78 -0.94 -15.73
N THR A 129 9.55 -1.09 -14.43
CA THR A 129 9.02 -2.30 -13.79
C THR A 129 7.83 -1.94 -12.92
N ILE A 130 6.76 -2.74 -12.97
CA ILE A 130 5.61 -2.59 -12.08
C ILE A 130 5.97 -3.22 -10.73
N TYR A 131 5.82 -2.44 -9.67
CA TYR A 131 5.88 -2.92 -8.29
C TYR A 131 4.50 -2.82 -7.65
N GLU A 132 4.14 -3.79 -6.83
CA GLU A 132 3.11 -3.62 -5.79
C GLU A 132 3.81 -3.32 -4.46
N VAL A 133 3.32 -2.33 -3.74
CA VAL A 133 3.83 -1.90 -2.44
C VAL A 133 2.74 -2.11 -1.40
N ARG A 134 3.08 -2.78 -0.30
CA ARG A 134 2.25 -2.88 0.91
C ARG A 134 3.11 -2.66 2.14
N VAL A 135 2.51 -2.08 3.18
CA VAL A 135 3.17 -1.84 4.47
C VAL A 135 2.42 -2.59 5.54
N LEU A 136 3.13 -3.23 6.48
CA LEU A 136 2.53 -3.80 7.68
C LEU A 136 3.29 -3.35 8.92
N GLY A 137 2.59 -3.15 10.03
CA GLY A 137 3.22 -2.95 11.33
C GLY A 137 3.54 -4.30 11.98
N PHE A 138 4.60 -4.38 12.78
CA PHE A 138 4.90 -5.60 13.53
C PHE A 138 5.23 -5.30 15.00
N LYS A 139 4.84 -6.26 15.84
CA LYS A 139 5.21 -6.39 17.25
C LYS A 139 6.28 -7.47 17.38
N LYS A 140 6.75 -7.71 18.60
CA LYS A 140 7.87 -8.64 18.90
C LYS A 140 7.75 -9.98 18.17
N ASP A 141 6.57 -10.58 18.22
CA ASP A 141 6.34 -11.93 17.72
C ASP A 141 5.14 -12.02 16.76
N VAL A 142 4.63 -10.87 16.27
CA VAL A 142 3.41 -10.81 15.45
C VAL A 142 3.54 -9.78 14.34
N ASP A 143 3.40 -10.23 13.10
CA ASP A 143 3.15 -9.36 11.95
C ASP A 143 1.66 -8.96 11.94
N GLY A 144 1.39 -7.66 11.83
CA GLY A 144 0.05 -7.13 11.62
C GLY A 144 -0.44 -7.34 10.19
N PRO A 145 -1.71 -6.96 9.92
CA PRO A 145 -2.25 -6.99 8.58
C PRO A 145 -1.54 -5.98 7.66
N MET A 146 -1.51 -6.30 6.37
CA MET A 146 -0.95 -5.42 5.35
C MET A 146 -1.91 -4.29 5.02
N SER A 147 -1.34 -3.15 4.64
CA SER A 147 -2.04 -2.07 3.96
C SER A 147 -2.71 -2.56 2.68
N LEU A 148 -3.66 -1.77 2.18
CA LEU A 148 -4.19 -1.95 0.84
C LEU A 148 -3.05 -1.83 -0.19
N PRO A 149 -3.14 -2.56 -1.33
CA PRO A 149 -2.10 -2.54 -2.35
C PRO A 149 -2.05 -1.21 -3.08
N THR A 150 -0.83 -0.74 -3.32
CA THR A 150 -0.55 0.34 -4.26
C THR A 150 0.42 -0.19 -5.32
N ARG A 151 -0.02 -0.24 -6.58
CA ARG A 151 0.85 -0.54 -7.70
C ARG A 151 1.47 0.72 -8.27
N ILE A 152 2.74 0.65 -8.59
CA ILE A 152 3.51 1.77 -9.10
C ILE A 152 4.46 1.30 -10.20
N LYS A 153 4.56 2.09 -11.27
CA LYS A 153 5.57 1.96 -12.32
C LYS A 153 6.21 3.32 -12.52
N VAL A 154 7.52 3.38 -12.37
CA VAL A 154 8.29 4.57 -12.73
C VAL A 154 8.83 4.37 -14.13
N VAL A 155 8.23 5.07 -15.09
CA VAL A 155 8.63 5.04 -16.49
C VAL A 155 9.75 6.06 -16.69
N LYS A 156 10.90 5.61 -17.21
CA LYS A 156 12.03 6.48 -17.55
C LYS A 156 12.40 6.28 -19.02
N GLY A 157 12.38 7.38 -19.77
CA GLY A 157 12.78 7.45 -21.18
C GLY A 157 13.85 8.51 -21.42
N SER A 158 14.13 8.79 -22.70
CA SER A 158 15.10 9.81 -23.11
C SER A 158 14.58 11.21 -22.77
N GLY A 159 14.97 11.73 -21.59
CA GLY A 159 14.66 13.10 -21.15
C GLY A 159 13.32 13.25 -20.42
N TYR A 160 12.66 12.15 -20.03
CA TYR A 160 11.43 12.21 -19.24
C TYR A 160 11.37 11.10 -18.20
N GLN A 161 10.63 11.38 -17.14
CA GLN A 161 10.27 10.44 -16.10
C GLN A 161 8.80 10.63 -15.75
N VAL A 162 8.06 9.54 -15.59
CA VAL A 162 6.64 9.55 -15.23
C VAL A 162 6.40 8.49 -14.18
N VAL A 163 5.62 8.82 -13.16
CA VAL A 163 5.15 7.86 -12.15
C VAL A 163 3.70 7.51 -12.46
N LEU A 164 3.45 6.24 -12.70
CA LEU A 164 2.11 5.68 -12.86
C LEU A 164 1.76 4.94 -11.59
N GLN A 165 0.64 5.30 -10.96
CA GLN A 165 0.16 4.68 -9.73
C GLN A 165 -1.27 4.16 -9.90
N ARG A 166 -1.54 2.99 -9.35
CA ARG A 166 -2.89 2.43 -9.18
C ARG A 166 -3.09 2.03 -7.73
N SER A 167 -4.08 2.63 -7.09
CA SER A 167 -4.56 2.23 -5.76
C SER A 167 -5.94 1.59 -5.88
N VAL A 168 -6.52 1.24 -4.74
CA VAL A 168 -7.93 0.83 -4.67
C VAL A 168 -8.91 1.95 -5.00
N THR A 169 -8.48 3.22 -4.91
CA THR A 169 -9.34 4.39 -5.12
C THR A 169 -9.27 4.94 -6.53
N GLY A 170 -8.32 4.48 -7.36
CA GLY A 170 -8.20 4.92 -8.75
C GLY A 170 -6.78 4.87 -9.29
N CYS A 171 -6.59 5.47 -10.46
CA CYS A 171 -5.29 5.61 -11.10
C CYS A 171 -4.82 7.07 -11.01
N ARG A 172 -3.52 7.25 -10.76
CA ARG A 172 -2.85 8.56 -10.75
C ARG A 172 -1.63 8.52 -11.65
N ILE A 173 -1.47 9.54 -12.47
CA ILE A 173 -0.24 9.79 -13.21
C ILE A 173 0.40 11.05 -12.63
N THR A 174 1.68 10.95 -12.27
CA THR A 174 2.50 12.07 -11.82
C THR A 174 3.63 12.29 -12.82
N VAL A 175 3.65 13.46 -13.46
CA VAL A 175 4.75 13.90 -14.31
C VAL A 175 5.56 14.93 -13.53
N PRO A 176 6.77 14.59 -13.04
CA PRO A 176 7.69 15.59 -12.52
C PRO A 176 8.09 16.53 -13.66
N SER A 177 7.82 17.82 -13.50
CA SER A 177 8.33 18.86 -14.38
C SER A 177 9.14 19.86 -13.58
N GLU A 178 10.31 20.25 -14.08
CA GLU A 178 11.00 21.44 -13.59
C GLU A 178 10.29 22.67 -14.17
N VAL A 179 9.48 23.34 -13.35
CA VAL A 179 8.95 24.65 -13.72
C VAL A 179 9.92 25.69 -13.16
N GLN A 180 10.56 26.45 -14.05
CA GLN A 180 11.37 27.59 -13.64
C GLN A 180 10.45 28.77 -13.33
N HIS A 181 10.41 29.19 -12.06
CA HIS A 181 9.89 30.50 -11.69
C HIS A 181 11.01 31.29 -11.00
N GLY A 182 11.57 32.28 -11.69
CA GLY A 182 12.58 33.17 -11.11
C GLY A 182 13.92 32.48 -10.76
N ASN A 183 14.49 31.70 -11.67
CA ASN A 183 15.79 31.00 -11.55
C ASN A 183 15.88 29.85 -10.53
N ASP A 184 14.81 29.53 -9.81
CA ASP A 184 14.77 28.35 -8.94
C ASP A 184 14.01 27.20 -9.63
N PRO A 185 14.63 26.01 -9.81
CA PRO A 185 13.93 24.84 -10.29
C PRO A 185 13.03 24.30 -9.17
N TYR A 186 11.71 24.38 -9.37
CA TYR A 186 10.74 23.73 -8.49
C TYR A 186 10.23 22.44 -9.16
N PRO A 187 10.29 21.28 -8.48
CA PRO A 187 9.61 20.08 -8.96
C PRO A 187 8.11 20.33 -8.85
N TYR A 188 7.45 20.46 -9.98
CA TYR A 188 6.00 20.55 -10.06
C TYR A 188 5.44 19.17 -10.42
N GLU A 189 4.47 18.71 -9.64
CA GLU A 189 3.78 17.43 -9.87
C GLU A 189 2.44 17.68 -10.56
N HIS A 190 2.33 17.31 -11.84
CA HIS A 190 1.03 17.27 -12.50
C HIS A 190 0.32 15.95 -12.19
N ASN A 191 -0.82 16.04 -11.50
CA ASN A 191 -1.60 14.88 -11.08
C ASN A 191 -2.84 14.72 -11.95
N PHE A 192 -2.92 13.61 -12.66
CA PHE A 192 -4.09 13.22 -13.43
C PHE A 192 -4.76 12.03 -12.76
N ASN A 193 -6.00 12.21 -12.31
CA ASN A 193 -6.81 11.15 -11.71
C ASN A 193 -7.80 10.61 -12.75
N PHE A 194 -7.86 9.28 -12.88
CA PHE A 194 -8.74 8.57 -13.81
C PHE A 194 -9.55 7.51 -13.09
#